data_AF-A0A931M8J3-F1
#
_entry.id   AF-A0A931M8J3-F1
#
_cell.length_a   1.000
_cell.length_b   1.000
_cell.length_c   1.000
_cell.angle_alpha   90.00
_cell.angle_beta   90.00
_cell.angle_gamma   90.00
#
_symmetry.space_group_name_H-M   'P 1'
#
loop_
_entity.id
_entity.type
_entity.pdbx_description
1 polymer ?
#
loop_
_entity_poly.entity_id
_entity_poly.type
_entity_poly.pdbx_seq_one_letter_code
_entity_poly.pdbx_strand_id
1 'polypeptide(L)'
;MEAQQDFRDLLALFNTHKVDYIIVGAHALAYYGAPRYTGDIDIFVRSDPENAKNILSALEKFGFGSLGLTVEDFTIHGRVVQLGVAPVRIDIVTSLTGISWEEAFASRVTGTYGGIAV
;
A
#
# COMPACT_ATOMS: atom_id res chain seq x y z
N MET A 1 15.04 12.43 7.43
CA MET A 1 14.71 12.13 6.03
C MET A 1 13.29 12.63 5.85
N GLU A 2 13.08 13.61 4.97
CA GLU A 2 11.74 14.12 4.71
C GLU A 2 10.91 13.00 4.07
N ALA A 3 9.67 12.81 4.51
CA ALA A 3 8.82 11.75 3.98
C ALA A 3 8.46 12.08 2.52
N GLN A 4 8.49 11.09 1.64
CA GLN A 4 8.07 11.29 0.25
C GLN A 4 6.56 11.61 0.23
N GLN A 5 6.20 12.72 -0.41
CA GLN A 5 4.88 13.34 -0.35
C GLN A 5 3.78 12.48 -0.99
N ASP A 6 4.02 11.89 -2.16
CA ASP A 6 3.04 11.06 -2.86
C ASP A 6 2.67 9.81 -2.04
N PHE A 7 3.65 9.18 -1.39
CA PHE A 7 3.42 8.04 -0.49
C PHE A 7 2.54 8.47 0.68
N ARG A 8 2.88 9.61 1.31
CA ARG A 8 2.12 10.17 2.43
C ARG A 8 0.67 10.45 2.03
N ASP A 9 0.47 11.06 0.87
CA ASP A 9 -0.86 11.49 0.41
C ASP A 9 -1.72 10.29 0.00
N LEU A 10 -1.14 9.26 -0.63
CA LEU A 10 -1.85 8.01 -0.88
C LEU A 10 -2.26 7.33 0.43
N LEU A 11 -1.36 7.21 1.40
CA LEU A 11 -1.65 6.59 2.70
C LEU A 11 -2.75 7.36 3.47
N ALA A 12 -2.74 8.69 3.38
CA ALA A 12 -3.82 9.51 3.94
C ALA A 12 -5.17 9.23 3.26
N LEU A 13 -5.19 9.05 1.93
CA LEU A 13 -6.39 8.68 1.19
C LEU A 13 -6.86 7.26 1.52
N PHE A 14 -5.93 6.32 1.72
CA PHE A 14 -6.23 4.95 2.14
C PHE A 14 -6.92 4.96 3.52
N ASN A 15 -6.39 5.72 4.48
CA ASN A 15 -7.04 5.91 5.78
C ASN A 15 -8.44 6.52 5.65
N THR A 16 -8.59 7.56 4.81
CA THR A 16 -9.87 8.25 4.59
C THR A 16 -10.94 7.30 4.03
N HIS A 17 -10.55 6.42 3.11
CA HIS A 17 -11.43 5.45 2.48
C HIS A 17 -11.50 4.11 3.22
N LYS A 18 -10.86 3.99 4.39
CA LYS A 18 -10.83 2.77 5.20
C LYS A 18 -10.32 1.56 4.41
N VAL A 19 -9.23 1.76 3.67
CA VAL A 19 -8.51 0.68 3.03
C VAL A 19 -7.80 -0.14 4.12
N ASP A 20 -7.96 -1.45 4.07
CA ASP A 20 -7.19 -2.42 4.84
C ASP A 20 -5.86 -2.67 4.12
N TYR A 21 -4.77 -2.13 4.68
CA TYR A 21 -3.42 -2.25 4.13
C TYR A 21 -2.34 -2.40 5.21
N ILE A 22 -1.15 -2.84 4.80
CA ILE A 22 0.06 -2.95 5.61
C ILE A 22 1.24 -2.49 4.74
N ILE A 23 2.07 -1.59 5.25
CA ILE A 23 3.34 -1.24 4.59
C ILE A 23 4.34 -2.39 4.81
N VAL A 24 4.91 -2.90 3.73
CA VAL A 24 5.89 -3.99 3.76
C VAL A 24 7.20 -3.57 3.06
N GLY A 25 8.10 -4.52 2.82
CA GLY A 25 9.32 -4.26 2.08
C GLY A 25 10.32 -3.33 2.79
N ALA A 26 11.06 -2.55 2.02
CA ALA A 26 12.18 -1.75 2.53
C ALA A 26 11.76 -0.67 3.54
N HIS A 27 10.57 -0.09 3.37
CA HIS A 27 10.03 0.90 4.30
C HIS A 27 9.73 0.27 5.67
N ALA A 28 9.19 -0.96 5.70
CA ALA A 28 9.03 -1.70 6.95
C ALA A 28 10.38 -2.05 7.59
N LEU A 29 11.37 -2.48 6.79
CA LEU A 29 12.73 -2.73 7.30
C LEU A 29 13.37 -1.48 7.93
N ALA A 30 13.18 -0.32 7.31
CA ALA A 30 13.67 0.95 7.85
C ALA A 30 13.04 1.29 9.21
N TYR A 31 11.74 1.01 9.39
CA TYR A 31 11.06 1.17 10.68
C TYR A 31 11.67 0.27 11.77
N TYR A 32 12.03 -0.98 11.42
CA TYR A 32 12.70 -1.91 12.33
C TYR A 32 14.21 -1.72 12.46
N GLY A 33 14.77 -0.61 11.95
CA GLY A 33 16.18 -0.26 12.14
C GLY A 33 17.16 -0.90 11.14
N ALA A 34 16.67 -1.47 10.04
CA ALA A 34 17.48 -2.03 8.95
C ALA A 34 17.24 -1.30 7.61
N PRO A 35 17.48 0.02 7.52
CA PRO A 35 17.20 0.79 6.32
C PRO A 35 18.09 0.35 5.15
N ARG A 36 17.51 0.31 3.96
CA ARG A 36 18.23 0.14 2.69
C ARG A 36 17.67 1.09 1.63
N TYR A 37 18.47 1.37 0.61
CA TYR A 37 17.97 2.14 -0.53
C TYR A 37 16.82 1.37 -1.22
N THR A 38 15.78 2.11 -1.58
CA THR A 38 14.59 1.62 -2.29
C THR A 38 14.02 2.77 -3.12
N GLY A 39 13.42 2.47 -4.26
CA GLY A 39 12.83 3.47 -5.17
C GLY A 39 11.31 3.41 -5.18
N ASP A 40 10.74 2.75 -4.18
CA ASP A 40 9.39 2.23 -4.15
C ASP A 40 8.89 2.05 -2.71
N ILE A 41 7.57 2.10 -2.53
CA ILE A 41 6.89 1.61 -1.35
C ILE A 41 6.01 0.42 -1.71
N ASP A 42 6.16 -0.66 -0.95
CA ASP A 42 5.35 -1.87 -1.10
C ASP A 42 4.18 -1.83 -0.10
N ILE A 43 2.95 -1.94 -0.59
CA ILE A 43 1.73 -1.91 0.21
C ILE A 43 0.97 -3.21 0.01
N PHE A 44 0.93 -4.06 1.03
CA PHE A 44 0.11 -5.27 1.03
C PHE A 44 -1.33 -4.91 1.39
N VAL A 45 -2.30 -5.29 0.55
CA VAL A 45 -3.73 -5.02 0.77
C VAL A 45 -4.52 -6.30 0.93
N ARG A 46 -5.60 -6.23 1.71
CA ARG A 46 -6.56 -7.34 1.80
C ARG A 46 -7.25 -7.56 0.47
N SER A 47 -7.24 -8.78 -0.02
CA SER A 47 -7.80 -9.14 -1.34
C SER A 47 -9.25 -9.56 -1.26
N ASP A 48 -10.12 -8.63 -0.89
CA ASP A 48 -11.57 -8.84 -0.86
C ASP A 48 -12.32 -7.74 -1.63
N PRO A 49 -13.57 -8.02 -2.07
CA PRO A 49 -14.31 -7.07 -2.91
C PRO A 49 -14.66 -5.74 -2.24
N GLU A 50 -14.75 -5.68 -0.91
CA GLU A 50 -15.04 -4.43 -0.19
C GLU A 50 -13.79 -3.56 -0.14
N ASN A 51 -12.66 -4.14 0.27
CA ASN A 51 -11.39 -3.41 0.29
C ASN A 51 -10.95 -2.97 -1.11
N ALA A 52 -11.14 -3.80 -2.12
CA ALA A 52 -10.88 -3.45 -3.53
C ALA A 52 -11.65 -2.19 -3.98
N LYS A 53 -12.91 -2.04 -3.57
CA LYS A 53 -13.69 -0.82 -3.88
C LYS A 53 -13.14 0.41 -3.15
N ASN A 54 -12.75 0.25 -1.89
CA ASN A 54 -12.14 1.33 -1.11
C ASN A 54 -10.83 1.80 -1.74
N ILE A 55 -10.00 0.87 -2.22
CA ILE A 55 -8.77 1.17 -2.96
C ILE A 55 -9.10 1.97 -4.23
N LEU A 56 -10.05 1.52 -5.04
CA LEU A 56 -10.44 2.22 -6.27
C LEU A 56 -10.93 3.65 -5.98
N SER A 57 -11.75 3.85 -4.94
CA SER A 57 -12.17 5.20 -4.52
C SER A 57 -11.00 6.07 -4.08
N ALA A 58 -10.04 5.52 -3.34
CA ALA A 58 -8.84 6.25 -2.95
C ALA A 58 -7.98 6.62 -4.17
N LEU A 59 -7.78 5.68 -5.11
CA LEU A 59 -7.02 5.90 -6.34
C LEU A 59 -7.69 6.93 -7.28
N GLU A 60 -9.02 6.96 -7.32
CA GLU A 60 -9.76 8.00 -8.04
C GLU A 60 -9.43 9.38 -7.47
N LYS A 61 -9.47 9.55 -6.14
CA LYS A 61 -9.10 10.80 -5.48
C LYS A 61 -7.62 11.15 -5.60
N PHE A 62 -6.76 10.15 -5.68
CA PHE A 62 -5.31 10.34 -5.85
C PHE A 62 -4.94 10.79 -7.27
N GLY A 63 -5.82 10.61 -8.25
CA GLY A 63 -5.61 11.03 -9.64
C GLY A 63 -5.39 9.88 -10.64
N PHE A 64 -5.60 8.63 -10.20
CA PHE A 64 -5.46 7.42 -11.03
C PHE A 64 -6.81 6.83 -11.50
N GLY A 65 -7.91 7.56 -11.36
CA GLY A 65 -9.25 7.08 -11.77
C GLY A 65 -9.39 6.75 -13.26
N SER A 66 -8.54 7.31 -14.12
CA SER A 66 -8.56 7.05 -15.57
C SER A 66 -7.76 5.81 -16.00
N LEU A 67 -7.13 5.08 -15.07
CA LEU A 67 -6.34 3.89 -15.41
C LEU A 67 -7.19 2.68 -15.82
N GLY A 68 -8.51 2.72 -15.61
CA GLY A 68 -9.39 1.58 -15.89
C GLY A 68 -9.16 0.39 -14.97
N LEU A 69 -8.55 0.61 -13.79
CA LEU A 69 -8.41 -0.41 -12.75
C LEU A 69 -9.78 -0.88 -12.27
N THR A 70 -9.87 -2.16 -11.97
CA THR A 70 -11.10 -2.85 -11.61
C THR A 70 -10.98 -3.52 -10.25
N VAL A 71 -12.11 -4.01 -9.73
CA VAL A 71 -12.12 -4.78 -8.48
C VAL A 71 -11.25 -6.04 -8.59
N GLU A 72 -11.24 -6.68 -9.76
CA GLU A 72 -10.46 -7.91 -10.01
C GLU A 72 -8.95 -7.70 -9.87
N ASP A 73 -8.46 -6.49 -10.13
CA ASP A 73 -7.04 -6.15 -9.97
C ASP A 73 -6.58 -6.23 -8.51
N PHE A 74 -7.51 -6.11 -7.55
CA PHE A 74 -7.23 -6.13 -6.12
C PHE A 74 -7.80 -7.35 -5.39
N THR A 75 -8.68 -8.15 -6.01
CA THR A 75 -9.20 -9.39 -5.41
C THR A 75 -8.47 -10.65 -5.85
N ILE A 76 -7.79 -10.62 -6.99
CA ILE A 76 -7.00 -11.77 -7.45
C ILE A 76 -5.65 -11.76 -6.74
N HIS A 77 -5.38 -12.81 -5.96
CA HIS A 77 -4.09 -13.03 -5.32
C HIS A 77 -2.94 -13.14 -6.34
N GLY A 78 -1.73 -12.76 -5.94
CA GLY A 78 -0.54 -12.80 -6.79
C GLY A 78 -0.40 -11.62 -7.75
N ARG A 79 -1.22 -10.58 -7.60
CA ARG A 79 -1.15 -9.36 -8.41
C ARG A 79 -0.32 -8.28 -7.73
N VAL A 80 0.33 -7.49 -8.57
CA VAL A 80 1.02 -6.26 -8.20
C VAL A 80 0.53 -5.17 -9.13
N VAL A 81 -0.12 -4.15 -8.58
CA VAL A 81 -0.53 -2.94 -9.30
C VAL A 81 0.52 -1.86 -9.02
N GLN A 82 1.26 -1.50 -10.05
CA GLN A 82 2.33 -0.51 -9.96
C GLN A 82 1.82 0.88 -10.36
N LEU A 83 2.06 1.88 -9.52
CA LEU A 83 1.77 3.28 -9.80
C LEU A 83 3.08 4.08 -9.84
N GLY A 84 3.25 4.88 -10.89
CA GLY A 84 4.46 5.68 -11.09
C GLY A 84 5.70 4.86 -11.48
N VAL A 85 6.87 5.46 -11.26
CA VAL A 85 8.20 4.91 -11.60
C VAL A 85 9.22 5.28 -10.54
N ALA A 86 10.28 4.49 -10.40
CA ALA A 86 11.35 4.78 -9.45
C ALA A 86 11.98 6.17 -9.74
N PRO A 87 12.36 6.94 -8.70
CA PRO A 87 12.45 6.56 -7.28
C PRO A 87 11.17 6.80 -6.47
N VAL A 88 10.04 7.10 -7.12
CA VAL A 88 8.73 7.31 -6.48
C VAL A 88 7.70 6.37 -7.10
N ARG A 89 7.87 5.07 -6.81
CA ARG A 89 6.97 4.02 -7.26
C ARG A 89 6.15 3.48 -6.10
N ILE A 90 4.91 3.10 -6.36
CA ILE A 90 4.03 2.48 -5.35
C ILE A 90 3.60 1.13 -5.91
N ASP A 91 3.90 0.07 -5.17
CA ASP A 91 3.54 -1.30 -5.52
C ASP A 91 2.44 -1.77 -4.57
N ILE A 92 1.21 -1.88 -5.07
CA ILE A 92 0.08 -2.43 -4.31
C ILE A 92 0.01 -3.94 -4.59
N VAL A 93 0.24 -4.76 -3.57
CA VAL A 93 0.34 -6.22 -3.71
C VAL A 93 -0.85 -6.92 -3.05
N THR A 94 -1.38 -7.96 -3.69
CA THR A 94 -2.57 -8.72 -3.23
C THR A 94 -2.23 -10.04 -2.54
N SER A 95 -0.93 -10.36 -2.43
CA SER A 95 -0.46 -11.53 -1.69
C SER A 95 1.02 -11.43 -1.42
N LEU A 96 1.48 -12.10 -0.37
CA LEU A 96 2.89 -12.33 -0.09
C LEU A 96 3.16 -13.83 -0.07
N THR A 97 4.36 -14.23 -0.49
CA THR A 97 4.80 -15.62 -0.36
C THR A 97 5.11 -15.91 1.09
N GLY A 98 4.52 -16.98 1.65
CA GLY A 98 4.84 -17.48 2.99
C GLY A 98 4.12 -16.80 4.14
N ILE A 99 3.19 -15.87 3.88
CA ILE A 99 2.33 -15.28 4.92
C ILE A 99 0.96 -14.89 4.34
N SER A 100 -0.11 -15.24 5.04
CA SER A 100 -1.48 -14.82 4.70
C SER A 100 -1.76 -13.37 5.11
N TRP A 101 -2.87 -12.81 4.63
CA TRP A 101 -3.35 -11.51 5.10
C TRP A 101 -3.63 -11.55 6.61
N GLU A 102 -4.30 -12.58 7.09
CA GLU A 102 -4.71 -12.73 8.49
C GLU A 102 -3.49 -12.77 9.43
N GLU A 103 -2.46 -13.56 9.08
CA GLU A 103 -1.21 -13.63 9.85
C GLU A 103 -0.45 -12.30 9.86
N ALA A 104 -0.34 -11.66 8.69
CA ALA A 104 0.33 -10.36 8.57
C ALA A 104 -0.42 -9.29 9.37
N PHE A 105 -1.75 -9.26 9.28
CA PHE A 105 -2.57 -8.29 9.98
C PHE A 105 -2.58 -8.51 11.49
N ALA A 106 -2.59 -9.76 11.96
CA ALA A 106 -2.53 -10.08 13.38
C ALA A 106 -1.20 -9.69 14.05
N SER A 107 -0.11 -9.72 13.29
CA SER A 107 1.24 -9.39 13.76
C SER A 107 1.71 -7.98 13.43
N ARG A 108 0.86 -7.18 12.77
CA ARG A 108 1.21 -5.82 12.35
C ARG A 108 1.50 -4.91 13.55
N VAL A 109 2.29 -3.88 13.31
CA VAL A 109 2.58 -2.81 14.27
C VAL A 109 2.09 -1.50 13.68
N THR A 110 1.36 -0.72 14.47
CA THR A 110 0.95 0.64 14.09
C THR A 110 2.15 1.58 14.16
N GLY A 111 2.31 2.40 13.14
CA GLY A 111 3.40 3.36 13.02
C GLY A 111 2.94 4.72 12.51
N THR A 112 3.92 5.51 12.07
CA THR A 112 3.66 6.79 11.41
C THR A 112 4.55 6.96 10.20
N TYR A 113 3.99 7.43 9.09
CA TYR A 113 4.72 7.82 7.90
C TYR A 113 4.36 9.26 7.52
N GLY A 114 5.34 10.16 7.48
CA GLY A 114 5.08 11.57 7.13
C GLY A 114 4.02 12.27 8.01
N GLY A 115 3.91 11.86 9.29
CA GLY A 115 2.89 12.36 10.22
C GLY A 115 1.50 11.73 10.08
N ILE A 116 1.32 10.77 9.18
CA ILE A 116 0.09 9.99 9.02
C ILE A 116 0.22 8.68 9.80
N ALA A 117 -0.80 8.31 10.57
CA ALA A 117 -0.85 7.00 11.23
C ALA A 117 -1.04 5.90 10.18
N VAL A 118 -0.25 4.83 10.28
CA VAL A 118 -0.23 3.71 9.33
C VAL A 118 -0.15 2.38 10.07
#